data_AF-A0A2T6F319-F1
#
_entry.id   AF-A0A2T6F319-F1
#
_cell.length_a   1.000
_cell.length_b   1.000
_cell.length_c   1.000
_cell.angle_alpha   90.00
_cell.angle_beta   90.00
_cell.angle_gamma   90.00
#
_symmetry.space_group_name_H-M   'P 1'
#
loop_
_entity.id
_entity.type
_entity.pdbx_description
1 polymer ?
#
loop_
_entity_poly.entity_id
_entity_poly.type
_entity_poly.pdbx_seq_one_letter_code
_entity_poly.pdbx_strand_id
1 'polypeptide(L)'
;MVTEDMNTAFIAPNEAPAQPELLVSAVLHLMSHYTAHHQTMQPEARGCTKLASVIERHLKALAALPNLAPVLRTTCQQLSEQWATLVERSMPGPEKYNLFTRLVGGTRTT
;
A
#
# COMPACT_ATOMS: atom_id res chain seq x y z
N MET A 1 7.75 18.74 17.41
CA MET A 1 7.81 18.65 15.94
C MET A 1 8.52 17.35 15.62
N VAL A 2 7.79 16.29 15.30
CA VAL A 2 8.39 15.00 14.87
C VAL A 2 7.59 14.58 13.66
N THR A 3 8.00 15.10 12.50
CA THR A 3 7.59 14.56 11.22
C THR A 3 8.86 14.29 10.43
N GLU A 4 8.87 13.13 9.77
CA GLU A 4 9.62 12.86 8.54
C GLU A 4 11.08 12.42 8.68
N ASP A 5 11.28 11.12 8.95
CA ASP A 5 12.48 10.39 8.49
C ASP A 5 12.14 8.93 8.09
N MET A 6 10.92 8.70 7.58
CA MET A 6 10.47 7.35 7.15
C MET A 6 10.59 7.09 5.65
N ASN A 7 11.44 7.83 4.94
CA ASN A 7 11.55 7.72 3.48
C ASN A 7 12.98 7.57 2.95
N THR A 8 13.75 6.66 3.53
CA THR A 8 15.14 6.40 3.07
C THR A 8 15.48 4.92 2.92
N ALA A 9 14.47 4.03 2.78
CA ALA A 9 14.72 2.62 2.50
C ALA A 9 14.35 2.19 1.06
N PHE A 10 13.87 3.11 0.21
CA PHE A 10 13.35 2.79 -1.13
C PHE A 10 14.24 3.27 -2.29
N ILE A 11 15.56 3.35 -2.11
CA ILE A 11 16.46 3.61 -3.25
C ILE A 11 17.12 2.28 -3.69
N ALA A 12 16.65 1.78 -4.83
CA ALA A 12 17.17 0.66 -5.63
C ALA A 12 18.56 0.98 -6.27
N PRO A 13 19.14 0.15 -7.15
CA PRO A 13 19.24 -1.31 -7.25
C PRO A 13 20.73 -1.75 -7.20
N ASN A 14 21.11 -2.65 -6.30
CA ASN A 14 22.45 -3.28 -6.38
C ASN A 14 22.27 -4.74 -6.78
N GLU A 15 23.04 -5.20 -7.76
CA GLU A 15 23.12 -6.57 -8.31
C GLU A 15 23.56 -7.63 -7.28
N ALA A 16 23.24 -7.45 -5.99
CA ALA A 16 23.26 -8.53 -5.03
C ALA A 16 22.07 -9.45 -5.33
N PRO A 17 22.24 -10.79 -5.30
CA PRO A 17 21.10 -11.70 -5.42
C PRO A 17 20.07 -11.26 -4.39
N ALA A 18 18.92 -10.77 -4.85
CA ALA A 18 17.90 -10.18 -4.02
C ALA A 18 17.54 -11.19 -2.94
N GLN A 19 18.09 -11.01 -1.73
CA GLN A 19 17.98 -11.98 -0.65
C GLN A 19 16.49 -12.04 -0.30
N PRO A 20 15.80 -13.14 -0.66
CA PRO A 20 14.37 -13.21 -0.48
C PRO A 20 13.98 -13.06 0.99
N GLU A 21 14.89 -13.41 1.90
CA GLU A 21 14.72 -13.27 3.35
C GLU A 21 14.60 -11.81 3.79
N LEU A 22 15.39 -10.90 3.21
CA LEU A 22 15.34 -9.47 3.53
C LEU A 22 14.03 -8.84 3.06
N LEU A 23 13.56 -9.24 1.87
CA LEU A 23 12.29 -8.75 1.33
C LEU A 23 11.08 -9.25 2.14
N VAL A 24 11.09 -10.53 2.54
CA VAL A 24 10.06 -11.08 3.42
C VAL A 24 10.08 -10.38 4.79
N SER A 25 11.26 -10.14 5.35
CA SER A 25 11.42 -9.42 6.62
C SER A 25 10.88 -7.98 6.53
N ALA A 26 11.18 -7.26 5.45
CA ALA A 26 10.67 -5.90 5.23
C ALA A 26 9.13 -5.87 5.13
N VAL A 27 8.52 -6.83 4.43
CA VAL A 27 7.06 -6.94 4.34
C VAL A 27 6.44 -7.25 5.69
N LEU A 28 7.00 -8.19 6.45
CA LEU A 28 6.54 -8.51 7.80
C LEU A 28 6.65 -7.32 8.74
N HIS A 29 7.72 -6.53 8.63
CA HIS A 29 7.89 -5.30 9.38
C HIS A 29 6.80 -4.28 9.03
N LEU A 30 6.48 -4.12 7.74
CA LEU A 30 5.39 -3.25 7.29
C LEU A 30 4.02 -3.69 7.84
N MET A 31 3.76 -5.01 7.87
CA MET A 31 2.54 -5.59 8.45
C MET A 31 2.44 -5.35 9.97
N SER A 32 3.57 -5.48 10.68
CA SER A 32 3.65 -5.16 12.12
C SER A 32 3.35 -3.68 12.37
N HIS A 33 3.97 -2.79 11.58
CA HIS A 33 3.72 -1.35 11.64
C HIS A 33 2.25 -1.00 11.39
N TYR A 34 1.63 -1.63 10.38
CA TYR A 34 0.19 -1.47 10.13
C TYR A 34 -0.65 -1.87 11.35
N THR A 35 -0.36 -3.00 11.97
CA THR A 35 -1.12 -3.52 13.12
C THR A 35 -0.95 -2.63 14.34
N ALA A 36 0.27 -2.17 14.61
CA ALA A 36 0.56 -1.24 15.71
C ALA A 36 -0.20 0.09 15.52
N HIS A 37 -0.16 0.66 14.32
CA HIS A 37 -0.84 1.92 14.01
C HIS A 37 -2.38 1.80 13.98
N HIS A 38 -2.89 0.60 13.69
CA HIS A 38 -4.33 0.30 13.78
C HIS A 38 -4.81 0.18 15.23
N GLN A 39 -3.94 -0.19 16.18
CA GLN A 39 -4.28 -0.37 17.60
C GLN A 39 -4.17 0.92 18.43
N THR A 40 -3.27 1.85 18.08
CA THR A 40 -2.86 2.97 18.95
C THR A 40 -3.64 4.28 18.85
N MET A 41 -4.84 4.30 18.23
CA MET A 41 -5.75 5.45 18.08
C MET A 41 -5.36 6.50 17.02
N GLN A 42 -6.16 6.58 15.95
CA GLN A 42 -6.79 7.80 15.42
C GLN A 42 -7.57 7.44 14.13
N PRO A 43 -8.76 8.03 13.88
CA PRO A 43 -9.61 7.73 12.73
C PRO A 43 -9.07 8.37 11.42
N GLU A 44 -7.75 8.40 11.23
CA GLU A 44 -7.12 8.71 9.95
C GLU A 44 -7.23 7.46 9.04
N ALA A 45 -8.47 7.05 8.76
CA ALA A 45 -8.80 5.85 7.99
C ALA A 45 -8.03 5.79 6.65
N ARG A 46 -7.71 6.96 6.08
CA ARG A 46 -6.97 7.11 4.82
C ARG A 46 -5.50 6.66 4.90
N GLY A 47 -4.83 6.84 6.04
CA GLY A 47 -3.42 6.45 6.23
C GLY A 47 -3.23 4.93 6.27
N CYS A 48 -4.14 4.24 6.96
CA CYS A 48 -4.16 2.77 7.04
C CYS A 48 -4.50 2.14 5.68
N THR A 49 -5.47 2.67 4.92
CA THR A 49 -5.80 2.13 3.59
C THR A 49 -4.61 2.20 2.63
N LYS A 50 -3.83 3.29 2.67
CA LYS A 50 -2.62 3.43 1.84
C LYS A 50 -1.57 2.38 2.22
N LEU A 51 -1.28 2.21 3.50
CA LEU A 51 -0.34 1.18 3.96
C LEU A 51 -0.80 -0.24 3.57
N ALA A 52 -2.08 -0.56 3.76
CA ALA A 52 -2.65 -1.84 3.36
C ALA A 52 -2.46 -2.11 1.86
N SER A 53 -2.67 -1.10 1.01
CA SER A 53 -2.46 -1.21 -0.45
C SER A 53 -0.98 -1.34 -0.85
N VAL A 54 -0.06 -0.76 -0.09
CA VAL A 54 1.38 -0.95 -0.29
C VAL A 54 1.78 -2.38 0.06
N ILE A 55 1.29 -2.93 1.17
CA ILE A 55 1.55 -4.32 1.59
C ILE A 55 1.07 -5.31 0.53
N GLU A 56 -0.16 -5.14 0.02
CA GLU A 56 -0.74 -5.96 -1.05
C GLU A 56 0.15 -5.99 -2.30
N ARG A 57 0.56 -4.84 -2.81
CA ARG A 57 1.43 -4.76 -3.99
C ARG A 57 2.78 -5.42 -3.79
N HIS A 58 3.40 -5.26 -2.62
CA HIS A 58 4.70 -5.87 -2.33
C HIS A 58 4.60 -7.40 -2.26
N LEU A 59 3.56 -7.92 -1.60
CA LEU A 59 3.29 -9.36 -1.55
C LEU A 59 3.06 -9.95 -2.95
N LYS A 60 2.31 -9.24 -3.80
CA LYS A 60 2.04 -9.65 -5.19
C LYS A 60 3.32 -9.68 -6.03
N ALA A 61 4.19 -8.67 -5.87
CA ALA A 61 5.49 -8.63 -6.54
C ALA A 61 6.40 -9.78 -6.07
N LEU A 62 6.41 -10.11 -4.77
CA LEU A 62 7.19 -11.22 -4.23
C LEU A 62 6.70 -12.59 -4.74
N ALA A 63 5.38 -12.80 -4.81
CA ALA A 63 4.82 -14.05 -5.33
C ALA A 63 5.17 -14.30 -6.82
N ALA A 64 5.36 -13.22 -7.59
CA ALA A 64 5.75 -13.26 -8.99
C ALA A 64 7.25 -13.60 -9.21
N LEU A 65 8.09 -13.54 -8.18
CA LEU A 65 9.51 -13.87 -8.30
C LEU A 65 9.71 -15.37 -8.51
N PRO A 66 10.39 -15.80 -9.60
CA PRO A 66 10.58 -17.23 -9.91
C PRO A 66 11.62 -17.92 -9.01
N ASN A 67 12.52 -17.15 -8.38
CA ASN A 67 13.61 -17.65 -7.54
C ASN A 67 13.22 -17.82 -6.06
N LEU A 68 11.99 -17.50 -5.68
CA LEU A 68 11.50 -17.61 -4.31
C LEU A 68 11.03 -19.06 -4.05
N ALA A 69 11.28 -19.57 -2.84
CA ALA A 69 10.83 -20.92 -2.46
C ALA A 69 9.32 -21.08 -2.72
N PRO A 70 8.87 -22.22 -3.29
CA PRO A 70 7.49 -22.39 -3.75
C PRO A 70 6.46 -22.18 -2.62
N VAL A 71 6.81 -22.55 -1.39
CA VAL A 71 6.00 -22.31 -0.19
C VAL A 71 5.87 -20.83 0.13
N LEU A 72 6.96 -20.06 0.01
CA LEU A 72 6.92 -18.61 0.23
C LEU A 72 6.13 -17.89 -0.87
N ARG A 73 6.17 -18.38 -2.11
CA ARG A 73 5.36 -17.83 -3.20
C ARG A 73 3.87 -18.01 -2.93
N THR A 74 3.44 -19.21 -2.53
CA THR A 74 2.03 -19.47 -2.19
C THR A 74 1.60 -18.67 -0.96
N THR A 75 2.42 -18.56 0.07
CA THR A 75 2.04 -17.74 1.25
C THR A 75 1.98 -16.25 0.90
N CYS A 76 2.94 -15.71 0.13
CA CYS A 76 2.87 -14.32 -0.34
C CYS A 76 1.62 -14.07 -1.21
N GLN A 77 1.25 -15.02 -2.06
CA GLN A 77 0.04 -14.92 -2.87
C GLN A 77 -1.22 -14.93 -1.99
N GLN A 78 -1.35 -15.88 -1.07
CA GLN A 78 -2.49 -15.95 -0.14
C GLN A 78 -2.60 -14.68 0.71
N LEU A 79 -1.48 -14.20 1.25
CA LEU A 79 -1.45 -12.94 2.00
C LEU A 79 -1.90 -11.77 1.11
N SER A 80 -1.45 -11.69 -0.15
CA SER A 80 -1.86 -10.61 -1.05
C SER A 80 -3.38 -10.55 -1.23
N GLU A 81 -4.05 -11.70 -1.33
CA GLU A 81 -5.52 -11.80 -1.44
C GLU A 81 -6.23 -11.34 -0.15
N GLN A 82 -5.68 -11.71 1.02
CA GLN A 82 -6.19 -11.26 2.32
C GLN A 82 -6.08 -9.73 2.48
N TRP A 83 -4.94 -9.16 2.10
CA TRP A 83 -4.72 -7.71 2.13
C TRP A 83 -5.58 -6.98 1.10
N ALA A 84 -5.78 -7.54 -0.10
CA ALA A 84 -6.69 -6.98 -1.10
C ALA A 84 -8.12 -6.83 -0.55
N THR A 85 -8.60 -7.86 0.16
CA THR A 85 -9.92 -7.84 0.83
C THR A 85 -9.97 -6.73 1.90
N LEU A 86 -8.89 -6.54 2.65
CA LEU A 86 -8.81 -5.50 3.68
C LEU A 86 -8.79 -4.09 3.06
N VAL A 87 -8.06 -3.90 1.96
CA VAL A 87 -8.03 -2.65 1.21
C VAL A 87 -9.41 -2.32 0.66
N GLU A 88 -10.08 -3.28 0.02
CA GLU A 88 -11.42 -3.11 -0.54
C GLU A 88 -12.43 -2.70 0.53
N ARG A 89 -12.42 -3.38 1.69
CA ARG A 89 -13.28 -3.03 2.84
C ARG A 89 -12.97 -1.65 3.43
N SER A 90 -11.73 -1.21 3.34
CA SER A 90 -11.25 0.05 3.92
C SER A 90 -11.27 1.22 2.93
N MET A 91 -11.62 0.97 1.66
CA MET A 91 -11.70 2.01 0.65
C MET A 91 -13.03 2.77 0.81
N PRO A 92 -13.02 4.06 1.20
CA PRO A 92 -14.24 4.84 1.16
C PRO A 92 -14.72 4.90 -0.29
N GLY A 93 -16.01 4.58 -0.51
CA GLY A 93 -16.60 4.50 -1.85
C GLY A 93 -16.22 5.72 -2.70
N PRO A 94 -16.04 5.55 -4.02
CA PRO A 94 -15.46 6.56 -4.89
C PRO A 94 -16.23 7.87 -4.70
N GLU A 95 -15.60 8.85 -4.06
CA GLU A 95 -16.10 10.21 -4.04
C GLU A 95 -16.20 10.62 -5.50
N LYS A 96 -17.44 10.67 -6.00
CA LYS A 96 -17.79 11.19 -7.31
C LYS A 96 -17.40 12.65 -7.27
N TYR A 97 -16.14 12.93 -7.62
CA TYR A 97 -15.60 14.26 -7.80
C TYR A 97 -16.55 14.98 -8.75
N ASN A 98 -17.40 15.82 -8.16
CA ASN A 98 -18.42 16.61 -8.83
C ASN A 98 -17.73 17.80 -9.51
N LEU A 99 -16.80 17.50 -10.42
CA LEU A 99 -15.94 18.47 -11.11
C LEU A 99 -16.68 19.19 -12.25
N PHE A 100 -17.94 18.86 -12.50
CA PHE A 100 -18.74 19.44 -13.57
C PHE A 100 -19.53 20.70 -13.17
N THR A 101 -19.50 21.14 -11.90
CA THR A 101 -20.25 22.35 -11.48
C THR A 101 -19.54 23.68 -11.71
N ARG A 102 -18.30 23.71 -12.24
CA ARG A 102 -17.54 24.97 -12.42
C ARG A 102 -17.50 25.54 -13.84
N LEU A 103 -18.34 25.08 -14.76
CA LEU A 103 -18.37 25.61 -16.14
C LEU A 103 -19.73 26.13 -16.60
N VAL A 104 -20.65 26.47 -15.67
CA VAL A 104 -21.85 27.21 -16.07
C VAL A 104 -21.53 28.71 -16.19
N GLY A 105 -21.54 29.19 -17.44
CA GLY A 105 -22.18 30.48 -17.74
C GLY A 105 -21.33 31.75 -17.72
N GLY A 106 -20.03 31.67 -17.98
CA GLY A 106 -19.19 32.86 -18.22
C GLY A 106 -19.09 33.23 -19.71
N THR A 107 -20.18 33.60 -20.41
CA THR A 107 -20.08 34.32 -21.70
C THR A 107 -21.22 35.35 -21.90
N ARG A 108 -20.81 36.61 -21.69
CA ARG A 108 -21.26 37.91 -22.21
C ARG A 108 -22.00 37.90 -23.57
N THR A 109 -23.09 38.68 -23.70
CA THR A 109 -23.34 39.74 -24.72
C THR A 109 -24.78 40.27 -24.67
N THR A 110 -24.96 41.54 -24.26
CA THR A 110 -25.67 42.64 -24.96
C THR A 110 -25.38 43.93 -24.23
#